data_AF-A0A8H7ER27-F1
#
_entry.id   AF-A0A8H7ER27-F1
#
_cell.length_a   1.000
_cell.length_b   1.000
_cell.length_c   1.000
_cell.angle_alpha   90.00
_cell.angle_beta   90.00
_cell.angle_gamma   90.00
#
_symmetry.space_group_name_H-M   'P 1'
#
loop_
_entity.id
_entity.type
_entity.pdbx_description
1 polymer ?
#
loop_
_entity_poly.entity_id
_entity_poly.type
_entity_poly.pdbx_seq_one_letter_code
_entity_poly.pdbx_strand_id
1 'polypeptide(L)'
;MASTADWEYPEHQQFERVPTLDQVDPNDRKGIYAARAQKIRDDWVKAMEARIIKEKLDECYRTEGVNHYQNCRDLSDLYLKALKENKVQGFRKKPASA
;
A
#
# COMPACT_ATOMS: atom_id res chain seq x y z
N MET A 1 13.84 8.57 -19.88
CA MET A 1 15.29 8.47 -19.61
C MET A 1 15.52 7.08 -19.06
N ALA A 2 16.25 6.23 -19.78
CA ALA A 2 16.50 4.86 -19.38
C ALA A 2 18.00 4.57 -19.53
N SER A 3 18.58 4.11 -18.42
CA SER A 3 19.88 3.45 -18.21
C SER A 3 21.17 4.15 -18.67
N THR A 4 21.88 4.71 -17.70
CA THR A 4 23.35 4.72 -17.64
C THR A 4 23.81 3.35 -17.09
N ALA A 5 24.12 2.39 -17.99
CA ALA A 5 24.64 1.04 -17.69
C ALA A 5 23.74 0.03 -16.93
N ASP A 6 23.82 -1.24 -17.31
CA ASP A 6 22.98 -2.36 -16.81
C ASP A 6 23.20 -2.76 -15.34
N TRP A 7 24.23 -2.23 -14.68
CA TRP A 7 24.60 -2.54 -13.29
C TRP A 7 24.20 -1.45 -12.29
N GLU A 8 23.65 -0.34 -12.77
CA GLU A 8 23.20 0.74 -11.91
C GLU A 8 21.84 0.40 -11.28
N TYR A 9 21.68 0.67 -9.99
CA TYR A 9 20.43 0.38 -9.30
C TYR A 9 19.32 1.23 -9.91
N PRO A 10 18.22 0.64 -10.39
CA PRO A 10 17.15 1.40 -11.01
C PRO A 10 16.59 2.44 -10.04
N GLU A 11 16.42 3.67 -10.52
CA GLU A 11 15.75 4.71 -9.73
C GLU A 11 14.31 4.32 -9.39
N HIS A 12 13.81 4.89 -8.29
CA HIS A 12 12.42 4.67 -7.89
C HIS A 12 11.46 5.29 -8.92
N GLN A 13 10.63 4.44 -9.53
CA GLN A 13 9.67 4.86 -10.55
C GLN A 13 8.55 5.72 -9.93
N GLN A 14 8.40 6.94 -10.42
CA GLN A 14 7.30 7.83 -10.02
C GLN A 14 6.14 7.70 -11.01
N PHE A 15 4.94 7.43 -10.49
CA PHE A 15 3.72 7.36 -11.29
C PHE A 15 2.87 8.60 -11.07
N GLU A 16 2.40 9.22 -12.15
CA GLU A 16 1.45 10.32 -12.07
C GLU A 16 0.11 9.86 -11.48
N ARG A 17 -0.56 10.77 -10.78
CA ARG A 17 -1.90 10.52 -10.21
C ARG A 17 -2.94 10.76 -11.30
N VAL A 18 -3.70 9.72 -11.61
CA VAL A 18 -4.87 9.76 -12.48
C VAL A 18 -6.17 9.81 -11.66
N PRO A 19 -7.29 10.21 -12.27
CA PRO A 19 -8.59 10.20 -11.61
C PRO A 19 -8.99 8.79 -11.13
N THR A 20 -9.78 8.73 -10.06
CA THR A 20 -10.31 7.46 -9.54
C THR A 20 -11.36 6.87 -10.46
N LEU A 21 -11.63 5.56 -10.35
CA LEU A 21 -12.58 4.84 -11.19
C LEU A 21 -13.98 5.48 -11.26
N ASP A 22 -14.42 6.15 -10.19
CA ASP A 22 -15.75 6.78 -10.11
C ASP A 22 -15.84 8.11 -10.90
N GLN A 23 -14.70 8.71 -11.23
CA GLN A 23 -14.60 10.03 -11.88
C GLN A 23 -14.29 9.94 -13.39
N VAL A 24 -13.98 8.75 -13.89
CA VAL A 24 -13.60 8.54 -15.30
C VAL A 24 -14.85 8.34 -16.16
N ASP A 25 -14.88 8.93 -17.35
CA ASP A 25 -15.95 8.70 -18.34
C ASP A 25 -16.02 7.21 -18.73
N PRO A 26 -17.19 6.56 -18.64
CA PRO A 26 -17.37 5.15 -19.01
C PRO A 26 -16.97 4.80 -20.45
N ASN A 27 -16.97 5.77 -21.37
CA ASN A 27 -16.62 5.57 -22.78
C ASN A 27 -15.11 5.67 -23.04
N ASP A 28 -14.34 6.30 -22.14
CA ASP A 28 -12.88 6.37 -22.27
C ASP A 28 -12.22 5.09 -21.73
N ARG A 29 -11.97 4.16 -22.64
CA ARG A 29 -11.28 2.91 -22.31
C ARG A 29 -9.89 3.16 -21.72
N LYS A 30 -9.13 4.16 -22.20
CA LYS A 30 -7.75 4.41 -21.75
C LYS A 30 -7.74 4.93 -20.33
N GLY A 31 -8.59 5.90 -20.00
CA GLY A 31 -8.77 6.41 -18.66
C GLY A 31 -9.15 5.31 -17.66
N ILE A 32 -10.05 4.41 -18.05
CA ILE A 32 -10.46 3.28 -17.18
C ILE A 32 -9.28 2.35 -16.89
N TYR A 33 -8.47 2.00 -17.89
CA TYR A 33 -7.29 1.15 -17.66
C TYR A 33 -6.26 1.82 -16.76
N ALA A 34 -6.02 3.11 -16.94
CA ALA A 34 -5.11 3.88 -16.09
C ALA A 34 -5.58 3.92 -14.63
N ALA A 35 -6.87 4.20 -14.41
CA ALA A 35 -7.48 4.25 -13.07
C ALA A 35 -7.44 2.87 -12.37
N ARG A 36 -7.67 1.77 -13.11
CA ARG A 36 -7.52 0.40 -12.59
C ARG A 36 -6.07 0.13 -12.17
N ALA A 37 -5.12 0.51 -13.01
CA ALA A 37 -3.70 0.30 -12.73
C ALA A 37 -3.24 1.10 -11.50
N GLN A 38 -3.68 2.35 -11.35
CA GLN A 38 -3.40 3.15 -10.16
C GLN A 38 -3.98 2.51 -8.91
N LYS A 39 -5.25 2.09 -8.94
CA LYS A 39 -5.87 1.44 -7.78
C LYS A 39 -5.11 0.19 -7.33
N ILE A 40 -4.64 -0.63 -8.28
CA ILE A 40 -3.85 -1.82 -7.96
C ILE A 40 -2.52 -1.42 -7.30
N ARG A 41 -1.81 -0.41 -7.83
CA ARG A 41 -0.56 0.09 -7.22
C ARG A 41 -0.79 0.58 -5.80
N ASP A 42 -1.84 1.39 -5.58
CA ASP A 42 -2.16 1.94 -4.26
C ASP A 42 -2.51 0.83 -3.25
N ASP A 43 -3.26 -0.20 -3.67
CA ASP A 43 -3.57 -1.36 -2.83
C ASP A 43 -2.30 -2.14 -2.45
N TRP A 44 -1.33 -2.27 -3.36
CA TRP A 44 -0.03 -2.89 -3.05
C TRP A 44 0.82 -2.05 -2.10
N VAL A 45 0.84 -0.72 -2.26
CA VAL A 45 1.55 0.18 -1.34
C VAL A 45 1.00 0.01 0.08
N LYS A 46 -0.32 0.02 0.26
CA LYS A 46 -0.97 -0.22 1.56
C LYS A 46 -0.62 -1.59 2.17
N ALA A 47 -0.55 -2.63 1.34
CA ALA A 47 -0.13 -3.95 1.79
C ALA A 47 1.35 -3.95 2.27
N MET A 48 2.22 -3.22 1.60
CA MET A 48 3.63 -3.06 1.99
C MET A 48 3.78 -2.20 3.26
N GLU A 49 2.97 -1.15 3.42
CA GLU A 49 2.92 -0.37 4.66
C GLU A 49 2.56 -1.26 5.87
N ALA A 50 1.55 -2.12 5.73
CA ALA A 50 1.16 -3.06 6.78
C ALA A 50 2.29 -4.06 7.12
N ARG A 51 3.09 -4.47 6.13
CA ARG A 51 4.27 -5.32 6.35
C ARG A 51 5.36 -4.60 7.13
N ILE A 52 5.65 -3.34 6.80
CA ILE A 52 6.65 -2.53 7.52
C ILE A 52 6.27 -2.38 9.00
N ILE A 53 4.98 -2.13 9.28
CA ILE A 53 4.49 -2.04 10.66
C ILE A 53 4.70 -3.36 11.40
N LYS A 54 4.40 -4.49 10.74
CA LYS A 54 4.62 -5.82 11.31
C LYS A 54 6.10 -6.07 11.62
N GLU A 55 6.99 -5.73 10.70
CA GLU A 55 8.45 -5.90 10.90
C GLU A 55 8.95 -5.08 12.10
N LYS A 56 8.48 -3.83 12.24
CA LYS A 56 8.80 -3.00 13.41
C LYS A 56 8.22 -3.55 14.72
N LEU A 57 7.02 -4.14 14.67
CA LEU A 57 6.43 -4.80 15.83
C LEU A 57 7.24 -6.04 16.23
N ASP A 58 7.63 -6.86 15.26
CA ASP A 58 8.46 -8.05 15.46
C ASP A 58 9.85 -7.66 16.02
N GLU A 59 10.42 -6.54 15.57
CA GLU A 59 11.65 -5.95 16.11
C GLU A 59 11.46 -5.53 17.57
N CYS A 60 10.40 -4.78 17.89
CA CYS A 60 10.09 -4.35 19.26
C CYS A 60 9.93 -5.54 20.22
N TYR A 61 9.27 -6.62 19.77
CA TYR A 61 9.12 -7.84 20.57
C TYR A 61 10.45 -8.53 20.84
N ARG A 62 11.41 -8.47 19.90
CA ARG A 62 12.76 -9.02 20.09
C ARG A 62 13.61 -8.16 21.03
N THR A 63 13.47 -6.84 21.00
CA THR A 63 14.27 -5.93 21.83
C THR A 63 13.80 -5.86 23.28
N GLU A 64 12.48 -5.78 23.50
CA GLU A 64 11.90 -5.57 24.85
C GLU A 64 11.77 -6.86 25.67
N GLY A 65 11.83 -8.03 25.02
CA GLY A 65 11.77 -9.34 25.68
C GLY A 65 10.48 -9.51 26.49
N VAL A 66 10.56 -9.54 27.81
CA VAL A 66 9.40 -9.76 28.68
C VAL A 66 8.48 -8.52 28.79
N ASN A 67 9.01 -7.32 28.57
CA ASN A 67 8.28 -6.06 28.76
C ASN A 67 7.52 -5.56 27.52
N HIS A 68 7.49 -6.36 26.44
CA HIS A 68 6.84 -5.97 25.18
C HIS A 68 5.36 -5.61 25.31
N TYR A 69 4.65 -6.14 26.32
CA TYR A 69 3.23 -5.83 26.56
C TYR A 69 2.96 -4.34 26.86
N GLN A 70 3.90 -3.65 27.52
CA GLN A 70 3.74 -2.24 27.85
C GLN A 70 4.37 -1.36 26.76
N ASN A 71 5.60 -1.69 26.35
CA ASN A 71 6.40 -0.83 25.48
C ASN A 71 6.01 -0.92 23.99
N CYS A 72 5.51 -2.07 23.53
CA CYS A 72 5.15 -2.28 22.11
C CYS A 72 3.64 -2.12 21.83
N ARG A 73 2.85 -1.64 22.79
CA ARG A 73 1.40 -1.53 22.67
C ARG A 73 0.97 -0.65 21.49
N ASP A 74 1.60 0.50 21.32
CA ASP A 74 1.25 1.46 20.27
C ASP A 74 1.47 0.87 18.87
N LEU A 75 2.55 0.10 18.69
CA LEU A 75 2.84 -0.60 17.43
C LEU A 75 1.82 -1.71 17.17
N SER A 76 1.38 -2.41 18.22
CA SER A 76 0.36 -3.44 18.11
C SER A 76 -0.99 -2.85 17.71
N ASP A 77 -1.42 -1.76 18.35
CA ASP A 77 -2.66 -1.05 18.02
C ASP A 77 -2.63 -0.49 16.59
N LEU A 78 -1.48 0.05 16.16
CA LEU A 78 -1.28 0.54 14.81
C LEU A 78 -1.30 -0.59 13.77
N TYR A 79 -0.72 -1.75 14.09
CA TYR A 79 -0.81 -2.94 13.24
C TYR A 79 -2.26 -3.45 13.11
N LEU A 80 -3.01 -3.52 14.21
CA LEU A 80 -4.42 -3.91 14.20
C LEU A 80 -5.28 -2.95 13.37
N LYS A 81 -4.98 -1.64 13.42
CA LYS A 81 -5.62 -0.65 12.57
C LYS A 81 -5.27 -0.87 11.10
N ALA A 82 -3.98 -1.05 10.79
CA ALA A 82 -3.52 -1.31 9.43
C ALA A 82 -4.16 -2.58 8.83
N LEU A 83 -4.32 -3.65 9.61
CA LEU A 83 -5.00 -4.87 9.14
C LEU A 83 -6.48 -4.66 8.75
N LYS A 84 -7.15 -3.68 9.37
CA LYS A 84 -8.54 -3.34 9.04
C LYS A 84 -8.61 -2.47 7.76
N GLU A 85 -7.72 -1.49 7.66
CA GLU A 85 -7.76 -0.45 6.63
C GLU A 85 -7.04 -0.86 5.33
N ASN A 86 -5.91 -1.57 5.42
CA ASN A 86 -4.99 -1.83 4.31
C ASN A 86 -5.26 -3.16 3.57
N LYS A 87 -6.50 -3.64 3.61
CA LYS A 87 -6.87 -4.85 2.87
C LYS A 87 -6.81 -4.60 1.37
N VAL A 88 -6.12 -5.47 0.63
CA VAL A 88 -6.10 -5.45 -0.84
C VAL A 88 -7.50 -5.79 -1.34
N GLN A 89 -8.16 -4.83 -1.99
CA GLN A 89 -9.53 -4.98 -2.48
C GLN A 89 -9.59 -5.25 -3.98
N GLY A 90 -8.56 -4.82 -4.71
CA GLY A 90 -8.52 -4.89 -6.16
C GLY A 90 -9.57 -4.00 -6.83
N PHE A 91 -9.53 -3.93 -8.15
CA PHE A 91 -10.38 -3.00 -8.91
C PHE A 91 -11.84 -3.44 -9.09
N ARG A 92 -12.17 -4.69 -8.76
CA ARG A 92 -13.52 -5.25 -8.95
C ARG A 92 -14.45 -5.03 -7.76
N LYS A 93 -13.91 -4.71 -6.58
CA LYS A 93 -14.72 -4.47 -5.40
C LYS A 93 -15.41 -3.11 -5.55
N LYS A 94 -16.73 -3.13 -5.67
CA LYS A 94 -17.54 -1.90 -5.66
C LYS A 94 -17.39 -1.21 -4.28
N PRO A 95 -17.33 0.13 -4.22
CA PRO A 95 -17.39 0.83 -2.95
C PRO A 95 -18.68 0.43 -2.22
N ALA A 96 -18.62 0.29 -0.89
CA ALA A 96 -19.73 -0.20 -0.06
C ALA A 96 -20.92 0.78 0.06
N SER A 97 -20.99 1.76 -0.83
CA SER A 97 -22.06 2.77 -0.91
C SER A 97 -22.38 3.01 -2.39
N ALA A 98 -23.41 2.34 -2.85
CA ALA A 98 -24.32 2.85 -3.88
C ALA A 98 -25.68 2.99 -3.20
#